data_AF-A0A455U3I2-F1
#
_entry.id   AF-A0A455U3I2-F1
#
_cell.length_a   1.000
_cell.length_b   1.000
_cell.length_c   1.000
_cell.angle_alpha   90.00
_cell.angle_beta   90.00
_cell.angle_gamma   90.00
#
_symmetry.space_group_name_H-M   'P 1'
#
loop_
_entity.id
_entity.type
_entity.pdbx_description
1 polymer ?
#
loop_
_entity_poly.entity_id
_entity_poly.type
_entity_poly.pdbx_seq_one_letter_code
_entity_poly.pdbx_strand_id
1 'polypeptide(L)'
;MAKQRAAKAQGQALSKNGYGQYLLKLAGGNIMSGLVKLIDLLSLGDDRGSLVALEANKTVPFDIKRVYYIFGTKAEVARGFHAHKALKQVAVCVTGSCRMVLDNGKHKETVWLDSPTKGLVIEDLVWREMHDFSPTACY
;
A
#
# COMPACT_ATOMS: atom_id res chain seq x y z
N MET A 1 -52.06 10.73 -3.21
CA MET A 1 -51.65 9.59 -2.36
C MET A 1 -50.43 8.92 -2.98
N ALA A 2 -49.25 9.07 -2.39
CA ALA A 2 -48.16 8.08 -2.37
C ALA A 2 -47.10 8.59 -1.40
N LYS A 3 -46.77 7.76 -0.41
CA LYS A 3 -46.17 8.12 0.86
C LYS A 3 -44.64 8.22 0.78
N GLN A 4 -44.10 9.23 1.46
CA GLN A 4 -42.73 9.26 1.97
C GLN A 4 -42.43 8.00 2.79
N ARG A 5 -41.25 7.41 2.63
CA ARG A 5 -40.60 6.62 3.68
C ARG A 5 -39.12 6.95 3.73
N ALA A 6 -38.77 7.79 4.70
CA ALA A 6 -37.43 7.91 5.25
C ALA A 6 -37.13 6.66 6.09
N ALA A 7 -36.03 5.97 5.80
CA ALA A 7 -35.49 4.94 6.69
C ALA A 7 -34.50 5.62 7.65
N LYS A 8 -34.89 5.67 8.91
CA LYS A 8 -34.12 6.15 10.05
C LYS A 8 -33.15 5.03 10.45
N ALA A 9 -31.86 5.17 10.14
CA ALA A 9 -30.82 4.32 10.73
C ALA A 9 -30.31 5.01 12.01
N GLN A 10 -30.48 4.29 13.12
CA GLN A 10 -30.14 4.70 14.47
C GLN A 10 -28.62 4.89 14.63
N GLY A 11 -28.24 5.85 15.47
CA GLY A 11 -26.86 6.22 15.71
C GLY A 11 -26.02 5.10 16.30
N GLN A 12 -24.78 5.01 15.80
CA GLN A 12 -23.64 4.54 16.57
C GLN A 12 -22.55 5.59 16.44
N ALA A 13 -22.06 6.05 17.59
CA ALA A 13 -20.94 6.96 17.70
C ALA A 13 -19.68 6.29 17.14
N LEU A 14 -19.16 6.77 16.01
CA LEU A 14 -17.82 6.40 15.54
C LEU A 14 -16.80 7.36 16.15
N SER A 15 -16.39 7.04 17.37
CA SER A 15 -15.19 7.60 18.00
C SER A 15 -14.05 6.59 17.91
N LYS A 16 -12.84 7.10 17.63
CA LYS A 16 -11.50 6.48 17.57
C LYS A 16 -10.99 6.17 16.15
N ASN A 17 -10.02 6.98 15.74
CA ASN A 17 -9.20 6.91 14.52
C ASN A 17 -8.95 5.48 14.03
N GLY A 18 -9.26 5.22 12.76
CA GLY A 18 -9.17 3.91 12.10
C GLY A 18 -7.79 3.25 12.13
N TYR A 19 -6.71 4.01 12.38
CA TYR A 19 -5.36 3.46 12.60
C TYR A 19 -5.27 2.54 13.82
N GLY A 20 -5.94 2.90 14.92
CA GLY A 20 -5.93 2.09 16.12
C GLY A 20 -6.59 0.73 15.89
N GLN A 21 -7.62 0.69 15.03
CA GLN A 21 -8.34 -0.54 14.73
C GLN A 21 -7.60 -1.44 13.73
N TYR A 22 -6.85 -0.89 12.77
CA TYR A 22 -5.98 -1.68 11.90
C TYR A 22 -4.78 -2.26 12.66
N LEU A 23 -4.16 -1.49 13.57
CA LEU A 23 -3.12 -2.03 14.46
C LEU A 23 -3.68 -3.05 15.46
N LEU A 24 -4.91 -2.88 15.96
CA LEU A 24 -5.55 -3.84 16.87
C LEU A 24 -6.01 -5.13 16.16
N LYS A 25 -6.39 -5.07 14.87
CA LYS A 25 -6.64 -6.30 14.08
C LYS A 25 -5.34 -7.08 13.83
N LEU A 26 -4.20 -6.39 13.78
CA LEU A 26 -2.85 -6.98 13.82
C LEU A 26 -2.36 -7.32 15.24
N ALA A 27 -3.12 -7.00 16.29
CA ALA A 27 -2.77 -7.34 17.67
C ALA A 27 -3.45 -8.63 18.18
N GLY A 28 -4.35 -9.21 17.37
CA GLY A 28 -4.95 -10.53 17.60
C GLY A 28 -4.22 -11.69 16.91
N GLY A 29 -3.18 -11.40 16.13
CA GLY A 29 -2.26 -12.36 15.55
C GLY A 29 -0.88 -11.73 15.57
N ASN A 30 0.11 -12.42 16.14
CA ASN A 30 1.52 -12.05 16.23
C ASN A 30 1.91 -10.88 15.29
N ILE A 31 2.28 -9.72 15.84
CA ILE A 31 2.92 -8.66 15.04
C ILE A 31 4.17 -9.29 14.43
N MET A 32 4.13 -9.64 13.15
CA MET A 32 5.29 -10.16 12.45
C MET A 32 6.33 -9.03 12.39
N SER A 33 7.38 -9.17 13.19
CA SER A 33 8.58 -8.35 13.09
C SER A 33 9.24 -8.64 11.74
N GLY A 34 8.95 -7.83 10.73
CA GLY A 34 9.48 -7.99 9.39
C GLY A 34 9.64 -6.66 8.66
N LEU A 35 10.50 -6.66 7.64
CA LEU A 35 10.68 -5.51 6.75
C LEU A 35 9.51 -5.35 5.78
N VAL A 36 8.86 -6.46 5.41
CA VAL A 36 7.69 -6.45 4.54
C VAL A 36 6.45 -6.07 5.34
N LYS A 37 6.03 -4.81 5.17
CA LYS A 37 4.80 -4.26 5.75
C LYS A 37 3.79 -3.99 4.64
N LEU A 38 2.90 -4.96 4.40
CA LEU A 38 1.83 -4.82 3.41
C LEU A 38 0.60 -4.15 4.00
N ILE A 39 -0.04 -3.30 3.18
CA ILE A 39 -1.34 -2.70 3.46
C ILE A 39 -2.30 -3.04 2.32
N ASP A 40 -3.53 -3.38 2.69
CA ASP A 40 -4.62 -3.57 1.74
C ASP A 40 -5.18 -2.22 1.33
N LEU A 41 -5.20 -1.96 0.04
CA LEU A 41 -5.78 -0.77 -0.54
C LEU A 41 -7.19 -1.10 -1.00
N LEU A 42 -8.18 -0.40 -0.43
CA LEU A 42 -9.58 -0.63 -0.73
C LEU A 42 -9.86 -0.37 -2.21
N SER A 43 -10.22 -1.44 -2.93
CA SER A 43 -10.75 -1.35 -4.30
C SER A 43 -12.25 -1.12 -4.24
N LEU A 44 -12.69 0.00 -4.80
CA LEU A 44 -14.09 0.33 -5.03
C LEU A 44 -14.35 0.16 -6.53
N GLY A 45 -15.31 -0.65 -6.91
CA GLY A 45 -15.55 -0.93 -8.33
C GLY A 45 -17.00 -1.22 -8.64
N ASP A 46 -17.32 -1.08 -9.92
CA ASP A 46 -18.60 -1.43 -10.53
C ASP A 46 -18.36 -2.04 -11.92
N ASP A 47 -19.41 -2.11 -12.74
CA ASP A 47 -19.37 -2.65 -14.10
C ASP A 47 -18.39 -1.91 -15.04
N ARG A 48 -17.93 -0.71 -14.66
CA ARG A 48 -16.96 0.08 -15.45
C ARG A 48 -15.51 -0.21 -15.08
N GLY A 49 -15.26 -0.89 -13.95
CA GLY A 49 -13.91 -1.22 -13.48
C GLY A 49 -13.70 -0.96 -12.00
N SER A 50 -12.43 -0.73 -11.63
CA SER A 50 -11.98 -0.61 -10.24
C SER A 50 -11.25 0.70 -10.00
N LEU A 51 -11.37 1.22 -8.78
CA LEU A 51 -10.76 2.45 -8.29
C LEU A 51 -10.14 2.19 -6.92
N VAL A 52 -8.90 2.62 -6.75
CA VAL A 52 -8.23 2.69 -5.44
C VAL A 52 -7.92 4.15 -5.14
N ALA A 53 -8.34 4.62 -3.96
CA ALA A 53 -8.03 5.97 -3.48
C ALA A 53 -6.88 5.94 -2.47
N LEU A 54 -5.79 6.64 -2.78
CA LEU A 54 -4.66 6.83 -1.86
C LEU A 54 -4.83 8.14 -1.10
N GLU A 55 -5.31 8.03 0.13
CA GLU A 55 -5.54 9.18 1.00
C GLU A 55 -4.50 9.22 2.13
N ALA A 56 -3.86 10.37 2.29
CA ALA A 56 -2.94 10.64 3.39
C ALA A 56 -3.67 10.55 4.74
N ASN A 57 -3.03 9.94 5.72
CA ASN A 57 -3.60 9.73 7.06
C ASN A 57 -4.96 8.99 7.05
N LYS A 58 -5.20 8.17 6.01
CA LYS A 58 -6.26 7.15 5.98
C LYS A 58 -5.71 5.84 5.42
N THR A 59 -5.52 5.76 4.11
CA THR A 59 -4.96 4.59 3.42
C THR A 59 -3.44 4.55 3.56
N VAL A 60 -2.79 5.72 3.47
CA VAL A 60 -1.34 5.87 3.63
C VAL A 60 -1.05 6.39 5.04
N PRO A 61 -0.20 5.73 5.86
CA PRO A 61 0.01 6.04 7.28
C PRO A 61 0.81 7.30 7.57
N PHE A 62 0.93 8.21 6.60
CA PHE A 62 1.67 9.46 6.71
C PHE A 62 1.21 10.47 5.65
N ASP A 63 1.66 11.71 5.78
CA ASP A 63 1.44 12.77 4.81
C ASP A 63 2.07 12.46 3.45
N ILE A 64 1.28 12.54 2.39
CA ILE A 64 1.77 12.42 1.01
C ILE A 64 2.29 13.79 0.56
N LYS A 65 3.61 13.94 0.44
CA LYS A 65 4.23 15.17 -0.09
C LYS A 65 4.53 15.10 -1.59
N ARG A 66 4.61 13.89 -2.15
CA ARG A 66 4.92 13.66 -3.56
C ARG A 66 4.43 12.28 -4.00
N VAL A 67 3.99 12.20 -5.25
CA VAL A 67 3.70 10.97 -5.98
C VAL A 67 4.59 10.94 -7.21
N TYR A 68 5.11 9.76 -7.56
CA TYR A 68 5.85 9.51 -8.79
C TYR A 68 5.59 8.08 -9.22
N TYR A 69 5.86 7.78 -10.49
CA TYR A 69 5.65 6.46 -11.07
C TYR A 69 6.86 6.07 -11.91
N ILE A 70 7.16 4.78 -11.93
CA ILE A 70 8.18 4.17 -12.77
C ILE A 70 7.47 3.24 -13.75
N PHE A 71 7.75 3.42 -15.03
CA PHE A 71 7.11 2.70 -16.13
C PHE A 71 8.10 2.50 -17.27
N GLY A 72 7.78 1.59 -18.20
CA GLY A 72 8.62 1.33 -19.37
C GLY A 72 10.01 0.78 -19.01
N THR A 73 10.11 0.02 -17.92
CA THR A 73 11.32 -0.69 -17.52
C THR A 73 11.65 -1.77 -18.54
N LYS A 74 12.93 -1.93 -18.87
CA LYS A 74 13.39 -3.03 -19.73
C LYS A 74 13.49 -4.31 -18.91
N ALA A 75 13.35 -5.47 -19.57
CA ALA A 75 13.67 -6.76 -18.98
C ALA A 75 15.09 -6.76 -18.41
N GLU A 76 15.31 -7.51 -17.33
CA GLU A 76 16.59 -7.64 -16.62
C GLU A 76 17.17 -6.33 -16.03
N VAL A 77 16.46 -5.20 -16.09
CA VAL A 77 16.91 -3.96 -15.45
C VAL A 77 16.37 -3.89 -14.03
N ALA A 78 17.28 -3.84 -13.06
CA ALA A 78 16.97 -3.57 -11.67
C ALA A 78 17.04 -2.06 -11.36
N ARG A 79 16.27 -1.61 -10.36
CA ARG A 79 16.24 -0.21 -9.90
C ARG A 79 16.19 -0.14 -8.37
N GLY A 80 16.26 1.06 -7.81
CA GLY A 80 16.36 1.26 -6.36
C GLY A 80 17.82 1.42 -5.97
N PHE A 81 18.43 0.41 -5.36
CA PHE A 81 19.83 0.43 -4.91
C PHE A 81 20.18 1.63 -4.03
N HIS A 82 19.26 2.01 -3.14
CA HIS A 82 19.52 3.02 -2.12
C HIS A 82 18.54 2.89 -0.95
N ALA A 83 18.98 3.40 0.20
CA ALA A 83 18.14 3.70 1.35
C ALA A 83 17.93 5.21 1.47
N HIS A 84 16.77 5.63 1.97
CA HIS A 84 16.52 7.03 2.28
C HIS A 84 16.76 7.32 3.76
N LYS A 85 17.32 8.48 4.09
CA LYS A 85 17.60 8.85 5.49
C LYS A 85 16.35 9.18 6.31
N ALA A 86 15.32 9.74 5.68
CA ALA A 86 14.12 10.24 6.36
C ALA A 86 12.82 10.09 5.54
N LEU A 87 12.90 9.54 4.32
CA LEU A 87 11.73 9.36 3.48
C LEU A 87 11.08 8.01 3.79
N LYS A 88 9.79 8.05 4.08
CA LYS A 88 8.90 6.89 4.10
C LYS A 88 8.11 6.81 2.81
N GLN A 89 7.83 5.60 2.36
CA GLN A 89 7.18 5.37 1.06
C GLN A 89 6.10 4.29 1.18
N VAL A 90 5.06 4.43 0.37
CA VAL A 90 4.18 3.32 0.01
C VAL A 90 4.40 3.05 -1.48
N ALA A 91 4.80 1.85 -1.83
CA ALA A 91 4.96 1.40 -3.22
C ALA A 91 3.77 0.54 -3.64
N VAL A 92 3.23 0.76 -4.83
CA VAL A 92 2.05 0.05 -5.36
C VAL A 92 2.29 -0.26 -6.83
N CYS A 93 2.25 -1.53 -7.23
CA CYS A 93 2.29 -1.88 -8.65
C CYS A 93 0.88 -1.81 -9.22
N VAL A 94 0.58 -0.74 -9.95
CA VAL A 94 -0.76 -0.43 -10.48
C VAL A 94 -1.14 -1.36 -11.64
N THR A 95 -0.15 -1.82 -12.40
CA THR A 95 -0.32 -2.83 -13.46
C THR A 95 0.93 -3.69 -13.54
N GLY A 96 0.77 -4.96 -13.90
CA GLY A 96 1.87 -5.92 -13.99
C GLY A 96 2.40 -6.31 -12.62
N SER A 97 3.69 -6.62 -12.55
CA SER A 97 4.36 -7.01 -11.32
C SER A 97 5.84 -6.60 -11.29
N CYS A 98 6.38 -6.49 -10.08
CA CYS A 98 7.82 -6.46 -9.81
C CYS A 98 8.12 -7.08 -8.44
N ARG A 99 9.34 -7.58 -8.28
CA ARG A 99 9.83 -8.12 -7.01
C ARG A 99 10.62 -7.05 -6.25
N MET A 100 10.20 -6.75 -5.03
CA MET A 100 10.88 -5.82 -4.13
C MET A 100 11.79 -6.59 -3.18
N VAL A 101 13.05 -6.17 -3.07
CA VAL A 101 13.99 -6.64 -2.04
C VAL A 101 14.19 -5.50 -1.05
N LEU A 102 14.06 -5.80 0.25
CA LEU A 102 14.24 -4.85 1.35
C LEU A 102 15.36 -5.32 2.26
N ASP A 103 16.21 -4.41 2.70
CA ASP A 103 17.35 -4.71 3.57
C ASP A 103 17.57 -3.56 4.58
N ASN A 104 17.66 -3.85 5.87
CA ASN A 104 17.94 -2.87 6.92
C ASN A 104 19.37 -2.97 7.49
N GLY A 105 20.25 -3.70 6.81
CA GLY A 105 21.62 -4.01 7.24
C GLY A 105 21.73 -5.19 8.20
N LYS A 106 20.61 -5.75 8.68
CA LYS A 106 20.57 -6.93 9.57
C LYS A 106 19.74 -8.07 9.00
N HIS A 107 18.62 -7.73 8.39
CA HIS A 107 17.68 -8.65 7.79
C HIS A 107 17.43 -8.24 6.35
N LYS A 108 17.17 -9.23 5.51
CA LYS A 108 16.81 -9.06 4.12
C LYS A 108 15.53 -9.85 3.85
N GLU A 109 14.55 -9.20 3.24
CA GLU A 109 13.28 -9.79 2.88
C GLU A 109 12.92 -9.45 1.44
N THR A 110 12.00 -10.22 0.87
CA THR A 110 11.57 -10.05 -0.52
C THR A 110 10.07 -10.24 -0.63
N VAL A 111 9.42 -9.42 -1.45
CA VAL A 111 7.97 -9.46 -1.66
C VAL A 111 7.61 -9.09 -3.10
N TRP A 112 6.57 -9.73 -3.63
CA TRP A 112 6.00 -9.39 -4.92
C TRP A 112 4.93 -8.29 -4.78
N LEU A 113 5.10 -7.23 -5.58
CA LEU A 113 4.05 -6.26 -5.86
C LEU A 113 3.44 -6.62 -7.22
N ASP A 114 2.27 -7.24 -7.19
CA ASP A 114 1.59 -7.90 -8.32
C ASP A 114 0.08 -7.60 -8.35
N SER A 115 -0.37 -6.64 -7.54
CA SER A 115 -1.78 -6.23 -7.45
C SER A 115 -1.89 -4.73 -7.17
N PRO A 116 -2.81 -4.01 -7.84
CA PRO A 116 -3.08 -2.60 -7.56
C PRO A 116 -3.70 -2.38 -6.17
N THR A 117 -4.17 -3.44 -5.51
CA THR A 117 -4.76 -3.37 -4.17
C THR A 117 -3.77 -3.67 -3.06
N LYS A 118 -2.48 -3.87 -3.39
CA LYS A 118 -1.42 -4.19 -2.44
C LYS A 118 -0.42 -3.04 -2.38
N GLY A 119 -0.33 -2.38 -1.22
CA GLY A 119 0.70 -1.39 -0.93
C GLY A 119 1.80 -1.97 -0.06
N LEU A 120 3.06 -1.66 -0.37
CA LEU A 120 4.21 -1.96 0.50
C LEU A 120 4.69 -0.68 1.18
N VAL A 121 4.61 -0.65 2.52
CA VAL A 121 5.19 0.40 3.34
C VAL A 121 6.70 0.16 3.47
N ILE A 122 7.50 1.16 3.10
CA ILE A 122 8.95 1.17 3.21
C ILE A 122 9.32 2.30 4.17
N GLU A 123 9.92 1.94 5.30
CA GLU A 123 10.40 2.90 6.29
C GLU A 123 11.68 3.60 5.83
N ASP A 124 12.07 4.66 6.55
CA ASP A 124 13.41 5.22 6.42
C ASP A 124 14.48 4.18 6.80
N LEU A 125 15.71 4.43 6.34
CA LEU A 125 16.88 3.59 6.57
C LEU A 125 16.74 2.13 6.07
N VAL A 126 15.74 1.85 5.24
CA VAL A 126 15.58 0.58 4.52
C VAL A 126 16.13 0.73 3.10
N TRP A 127 17.14 -0.06 2.78
CA TRP A 127 17.61 -0.24 1.41
C TRP A 127 16.55 -1.00 0.62
N ARG A 128 16.29 -0.55 -0.61
CA ARG A 128 15.32 -1.22 -1.50
C ARG A 128 15.85 -1.40 -2.91
N GLU A 129 15.48 -2.52 -3.50
CA GLU A 129 15.72 -2.83 -4.90
C GLU A 129 14.42 -3.36 -5.52
N MET A 130 14.21 -3.08 -6.80
CA MET A 130 13.16 -3.72 -7.59
C MET A 130 13.80 -4.50 -8.72
N HIS A 131 13.29 -5.70 -8.90
CA HIS A 131 13.74 -6.68 -9.88
C HIS A 131 12.54 -7.26 -10.62
N ASP A 132 12.83 -8.01 -11.68
CA ASP A 132 11.86 -8.89 -12.34
C ASP A 132 10.58 -8.17 -12.75
N PHE A 133 10.74 -7.00 -13.38
CA PHE A 133 9.61 -6.23 -13.88
C PHE A 133 8.91 -6.98 -15.02
N SER A 134 7.60 -7.19 -14.86
CA SER A 134 6.77 -7.65 -15.97
C SER A 134 6.75 -6.60 -17.10
N PRO A 135 6.45 -6.99 -18.35
CA PRO A 135 6.40 -6.05 -19.49
C PRO A 135 5.45 -4.86 -19.30
N THR A 136 4.40 -5.02 -18.49
CA THR A 136 3.39 -3.99 -18.23
C THR A 136 3.54 -3.33 -16.87
N ALA A 137 4.70 -3.50 -16.20
CA ALA A 137 4.92 -2.98 -14.86
C ALA A 137 4.84 -1.45 -14.81
N CYS A 138 4.02 -0.94 -13.90
CA CYS A 138 3.97 0.46 -13.50
C CYS A 138 3.79 0.54 -11.99
N TYR A 139 4.75 1.12 -11.27
CA TYR A 139 4.70 1.19 -9.81
C TYR A 139 5.21 2.52 -9.24
#